data_AF-A0A4R3LTM4-F1
#
_entry.id   AF-A0A4R3LTM4-F1
#
_cell.length_a   1.000
_cell.length_b   1.000
_cell.length_c   1.000
_cell.angle_alpha   90.00
_cell.angle_beta   90.00
_cell.angle_gamma   90.00
#
_symmetry.space_group_name_H-M   'P 1'
#
loop_
_entity.id
_entity.type
_entity.pdbx_description
1 polymer ?
#
loop_
_entity_poly.entity_id
_entity_poly.type
_entity_poly.pdbx_seq_one_letter_code
_entity_poly.pdbx_strand_id
1 'polypeptide(L)'
;MSKQFRFPRAVTSAATLLVIASALFAAGPARADCQADFIAIREEMQTKGKALEAAGKAKASPQELCPLFRAYTAAEGKMTKYLIENKDWCQIPEEAITQAKATNQKTFALRDKVCAAAAAGAAGGGARPPPQGSVSSALGVTTGYAPGQSSSGGGIFDTLTGNALRN
;
A
#
# COMPACT_ATOMS: atom_id res chain seq x y z
N MET A 1 -11.11 -52.32 -20.12
CA MET A 1 -10.31 -53.56 -20.33
C MET A 1 -9.08 -53.22 -21.16
N SER A 2 -7.91 -53.28 -20.51
CA SER A 2 -6.57 -53.62 -21.03
C SER A 2 -6.11 -53.08 -22.39
N LYS A 3 -5.03 -52.27 -22.37
CA LYS A 3 -3.66 -52.76 -22.67
C LYS A 3 -2.57 -51.69 -22.48
N GLN A 4 -1.85 -51.88 -21.40
CA GLN A 4 -0.47 -51.44 -21.15
C GLN A 4 0.45 -51.69 -22.35
N PHE A 5 1.32 -50.74 -22.69
CA PHE A 5 2.56 -50.97 -23.43
C PHE A 5 3.75 -50.51 -22.59
N ARG A 6 4.54 -51.51 -22.16
CA ARG A 6 5.91 -51.43 -21.63
C ARG A 6 6.86 -50.98 -22.76
N PHE A 7 7.93 -50.22 -22.50
CA PHE A 7 9.32 -50.67 -22.24
C PHE A 7 10.25 -49.44 -22.38
N PRO A 8 11.54 -49.43 -21.94
CA PRO A 8 12.25 -50.30 -20.99
C PRO A 8 12.99 -49.53 -19.86
N ARG A 9 13.41 -50.26 -18.82
CA ARG A 9 14.44 -49.88 -17.85
C ARG A 9 15.84 -50.14 -18.44
N ALA A 10 16.78 -49.22 -18.23
CA ALA A 10 18.23 -49.43 -18.00
C ALA A 10 18.99 -48.11 -18.30
N VAL A 11 20.10 -47.68 -17.68
CA VAL A 11 20.98 -48.16 -16.62
C VAL A 11 21.91 -46.96 -16.28
N THR A 12 22.10 -46.71 -14.99
CA THR A 12 23.23 -46.06 -14.26
C THR A 12 24.24 -45.13 -14.95
N SER A 13 24.40 -43.93 -14.36
CA SER A 13 25.69 -43.33 -13.94
C SER A 13 25.35 -42.29 -12.85
N ALA A 14 25.46 -42.60 -11.57
CA ALA A 14 26.67 -42.56 -10.74
C ALA A 14 27.25 -41.14 -10.56
N ALA A 15 27.22 -40.69 -9.30
CA ALA A 15 28.11 -39.72 -8.67
C ALA A 15 28.04 -38.24 -9.10
N THR A 16 27.19 -37.46 -8.42
CA THR A 16 27.64 -36.45 -7.44
C THR A 16 26.43 -35.93 -6.65
N LEU A 17 26.04 -36.66 -5.60
CA LEU A 17 25.28 -36.10 -4.49
C LEU A 17 26.24 -35.19 -3.72
N LEU A 18 26.34 -33.93 -4.13
CA LEU A 18 26.92 -32.88 -3.31
C LEU A 18 25.93 -32.64 -2.18
N VAL A 19 26.11 -33.39 -1.10
CA VAL A 19 25.55 -33.07 0.21
C VAL A 19 26.20 -31.76 0.62
N ILE A 20 25.62 -30.64 0.21
CA ILE A 20 25.88 -29.36 0.84
C ILE A 20 25.29 -29.52 2.24
N ALA A 21 26.13 -29.94 3.18
CA ALA A 21 25.86 -29.89 4.58
C ALA A 21 25.62 -28.42 4.93
N SER A 22 24.34 -28.04 4.97
CA SER A 22 23.87 -26.74 5.41
C SER A 22 24.19 -26.55 6.90
N ALA A 23 25.44 -26.22 7.21
CA ALA A 23 25.91 -25.87 8.55
C ALA A 23 25.50 -24.44 8.95
N LEU A 24 24.24 -24.06 8.73
CA LEU A 24 23.69 -22.75 9.11
C LEU A 24 22.45 -22.85 9.99
N PHE A 25 22.38 -23.83 10.89
CA PHE A 25 21.40 -23.79 11.99
C PHE A 25 22.04 -24.24 13.30
N ALA A 26 23.12 -23.58 13.70
CA ALA A 26 23.38 -23.40 15.12
C ALA A 26 22.31 -22.42 15.66
N ALA A 27 21.12 -22.96 15.96
CA ALA A 27 20.09 -22.27 16.71
C ALA A 27 20.54 -22.21 18.18
N GLY A 28 21.38 -21.23 18.51
CA GLY A 28 21.67 -20.89 19.91
C GLY A 28 20.44 -20.27 20.59
N PRO A 29 20.38 -20.22 21.93
CA PRO A 29 19.26 -19.65 22.69
C PRO A 29 18.94 -18.20 22.25
N ALA A 30 19.98 -17.40 21.97
CA ALA A 30 19.86 -16.06 21.40
C ALA A 30 18.96 -16.01 20.15
N ARG A 31 19.05 -17.00 19.24
CA ARG A 31 18.21 -17.04 18.04
C ARG A 31 16.76 -17.42 18.32
N ALA A 32 16.50 -18.22 19.35
CA ALA A 32 15.14 -18.61 19.72
C ALA A 32 14.37 -17.41 20.32
N ASP A 33 14.99 -16.67 21.24
CA ASP A 33 14.41 -15.46 21.83
C ASP A 33 14.18 -14.39 20.75
N CYS A 34 15.17 -14.19 19.88
CA CYS A 34 15.05 -13.24 18.78
C CYS A 34 13.90 -13.54 17.81
N GLN A 35 13.62 -14.82 17.57
CA GLN A 35 12.49 -15.24 16.73
C GLN A 35 11.16 -15.03 17.45
N ALA A 36 11.06 -15.41 18.72
CA ALA A 36 9.83 -15.25 19.50
C ALA A 36 9.41 -13.78 19.60
N ASP A 37 10.34 -12.89 19.96
CA ASP A 37 10.09 -11.45 20.06
C ASP A 37 9.68 -10.86 18.71
N PHE A 38 10.36 -11.27 17.65
CA PHE A 38 10.04 -10.81 16.30
C PHE A 38 8.67 -11.30 15.82
N ILE A 39 8.30 -12.54 16.13
CA ILE A 39 6.97 -13.09 15.82
C ILE A 39 5.90 -12.27 16.54
N ALA A 40 6.07 -11.97 17.83
CA ALA A 40 5.12 -11.16 18.59
C ALA A 40 4.93 -9.76 17.95
N ILE A 41 6.02 -9.10 17.54
CA ILE A 41 5.96 -7.80 16.86
C ILE A 41 5.25 -7.93 15.50
N ARG A 42 5.55 -9.00 14.74
CA ARG A 42 4.90 -9.28 13.46
C ARG A 42 3.41 -9.53 13.62
N GLU A 43 2.98 -10.26 14.62
CA GLU A 43 1.57 -10.52 14.92
C GLU A 43 0.81 -9.24 15.30
N GLU A 44 1.43 -8.36 16.09
CA GLU A 44 0.87 -7.03 16.39
C GLU A 44 0.64 -6.24 15.09
N MET A 45 1.66 -6.21 14.22
CA MET A 45 1.55 -5.57 12.91
C MET A 45 0.49 -6.20 12.02
N GLN A 46 0.41 -7.52 11.95
CA GLN A 46 -0.58 -8.22 11.16
C GLN A 46 -2.01 -7.94 11.64
N THR A 47 -2.22 -7.92 12.96
CA THR A 47 -3.53 -7.62 13.55
C THR A 47 -3.99 -6.22 13.15
N LYS A 48 -3.10 -5.22 13.31
CA LYS A 48 -3.39 -3.83 12.93
C LYS A 48 -3.53 -3.66 11.41
N GLY A 49 -2.71 -4.38 10.64
CA GLY A 49 -2.75 -4.38 9.18
C GLY A 49 -4.05 -4.96 8.65
N LYS A 50 -4.55 -6.06 9.24
CA LYS A 50 -5.85 -6.65 8.89
C LYS A 50 -7.01 -5.71 9.21
N ALA A 51 -6.98 -5.03 10.35
CA ALA A 51 -7.99 -4.02 10.69
C ALA A 51 -7.99 -2.87 9.67
N LEU A 52 -6.80 -2.39 9.30
CA LEU A 52 -6.64 -1.36 8.28
C LEU A 52 -7.11 -1.82 6.89
N GLU A 53 -6.77 -3.05 6.49
CA GLU A 53 -7.19 -3.66 5.23
C GLU A 53 -8.71 -3.81 5.17
N ALA A 54 -9.32 -4.31 6.25
CA ALA A 54 -10.78 -4.45 6.34
C ALA A 54 -11.48 -3.09 6.21
N ALA A 55 -10.99 -2.06 6.91
CA ALA A 55 -11.51 -0.70 6.78
C ALA A 55 -11.32 -0.14 5.36
N GLY A 56 -10.16 -0.39 4.73
CA GLY A 56 -9.89 -0.02 3.35
C GLY A 56 -10.83 -0.70 2.35
N LYS A 57 -11.09 -2.00 2.51
CA LYS A 57 -12.05 -2.76 1.70
C LYS A 57 -13.48 -2.26 1.89
N ALA A 58 -13.84 -1.88 3.10
CA ALA A 58 -15.12 -1.22 3.40
C ALA A 58 -15.20 0.22 2.89
N LYS A 59 -14.12 0.76 2.31
CA LYS A 59 -14.00 2.16 1.86
C LYS A 59 -14.32 3.15 2.99
N ALA A 60 -13.85 2.82 4.20
CA ALA A 60 -14.02 3.65 5.37
C ALA A 60 -13.49 5.07 5.13
N SER A 61 -14.10 6.03 5.80
CA SER A 61 -13.74 7.44 5.65
C SER A 61 -12.31 7.71 6.16
N PRO A 62 -11.64 8.80 5.72
CA PRO A 62 -10.34 9.19 6.25
C PRO A 62 -10.32 9.34 7.78
N GLN A 63 -11.44 9.74 8.39
CA GLN A 63 -11.62 9.86 9.83
C GLN A 63 -11.52 8.51 10.56
N GLU A 64 -12.03 7.45 9.95
CA GLU A 64 -11.95 6.09 10.47
C GLU A 64 -10.59 5.44 10.15
N LEU A 65 -10.00 5.75 8.99
CA LEU A 65 -8.72 5.19 8.56
C LEU A 65 -7.52 5.81 9.30
N CYS A 66 -7.54 7.10 9.60
CA CYS A 66 -6.42 7.79 10.27
C CYS A 66 -5.97 7.12 11.59
N PRO A 67 -6.86 6.81 12.55
CA PRO A 67 -6.45 6.13 13.78
C PRO A 67 -5.90 4.72 13.52
N LEU A 68 -6.42 3.98 12.53
CA LEU A 68 -5.90 2.66 12.15
C LEU A 68 -4.49 2.75 11.56
N PHE A 69 -4.23 3.72 10.67
CA PHE A 69 -2.90 3.99 10.13
C PHE A 69 -1.92 4.42 11.23
N ARG A 70 -2.34 5.24 12.20
CA ARG A 70 -1.51 5.60 13.36
C ARG A 70 -1.15 4.36 14.19
N ALA A 71 -2.12 3.49 14.47
CA ALA A 71 -1.87 2.26 15.21
C ALA A 71 -0.89 1.34 14.47
N TYR A 72 -1.08 1.16 13.16
CA TYR A 72 -0.23 0.33 12.31
C TYR A 72 1.20 0.87 12.22
N THR A 73 1.37 2.16 11.93
CA THR A 73 2.71 2.80 11.86
C THR A 73 3.44 2.80 13.21
N ALA A 74 2.72 2.87 14.33
CA ALA A 74 3.33 2.68 15.64
C ALA A 74 3.91 1.26 15.82
N ALA A 75 3.25 0.23 15.27
CA ALA A 75 3.76 -1.14 15.30
C ALA A 75 4.96 -1.33 14.36
N GLU A 76 4.94 -0.71 13.17
CA GLU A 76 6.13 -0.65 12.28
C GLU A 76 7.32 0.04 12.96
N GLY A 77 7.05 1.08 13.76
CA GLY A 77 8.04 1.74 14.62
C GLY A 77 8.69 0.77 15.60
N LYS A 78 7.90 -0.04 16.31
CA LYS A 78 8.41 -1.08 17.23
C LYS A 78 9.27 -2.10 16.49
N MET A 79 8.84 -2.56 15.32
CA MET A 79 9.61 -3.47 14.47
C MET A 79 10.95 -2.88 14.06
N THR A 80 10.95 -1.64 13.56
CA THR A 80 12.18 -0.98 13.13
C THR A 80 13.14 -0.80 14.30
N LYS A 81 12.60 -0.39 15.46
CA LYS A 81 13.38 -0.22 16.70
C LYS A 81 14.01 -1.53 17.15
N TYR A 82 13.22 -2.60 17.21
CA TYR A 82 13.69 -3.94 17.57
C TYR A 82 14.83 -4.40 16.67
N LEU A 83 14.71 -4.21 15.35
CA LEU A 83 15.76 -4.62 14.40
C LEU A 83 17.07 -3.86 14.61
N ILE A 84 17.00 -2.58 15.02
CA ILE A 84 18.19 -1.75 15.28
C ILE A 84 18.82 -2.14 16.62
N GLU A 85 18.03 -2.22 17.68
CA GLU A 85 18.54 -2.47 19.04
C GLU A 85 19.10 -3.88 19.21
N ASN A 86 18.56 -4.85 18.46
CA ASN A 86 18.96 -6.24 18.54
C ASN A 86 19.82 -6.69 17.36
N LYS A 87 20.37 -5.76 16.57
CA LYS A 87 21.14 -6.07 15.34
C LYS A 87 22.24 -7.08 15.60
N ASP A 88 23.10 -6.79 16.57
CA ASP A 88 24.30 -7.58 16.83
C ASP A 88 23.98 -8.88 17.58
N TRP A 89 23.04 -8.83 18.53
CA TRP A 89 22.62 -10.02 19.30
C TRP A 89 21.88 -11.04 18.42
N CYS A 90 20.94 -10.58 17.60
CA CYS A 90 20.15 -11.43 16.72
C CYS A 90 20.81 -11.69 15.36
N GLN A 91 21.99 -11.10 15.09
CA GLN A 91 22.70 -11.18 13.81
C GLN A 91 21.78 -10.77 12.63
N ILE A 92 21.10 -9.63 12.79
CA ILE A 92 20.17 -9.10 11.79
C ILE A 92 20.97 -8.39 10.69
N PRO A 93 20.76 -8.74 9.41
CA PRO A 93 21.45 -8.07 8.30
C PRO A 93 21.03 -6.60 8.19
N GLU A 94 21.96 -5.72 7.82
CA GLU A 94 21.73 -4.27 7.75
C GLU A 94 20.74 -3.89 6.64
N GLU A 95 20.65 -4.72 5.61
CA GLU A 95 19.67 -4.61 4.54
C GLU A 95 18.24 -4.74 5.08
N ALA A 96 18.01 -5.62 6.06
CA ALA A 96 16.68 -5.78 6.67
C ALA A 96 16.27 -4.53 7.49
N ILE A 97 17.22 -3.90 8.19
CA ILE A 97 16.99 -2.64 8.90
C ILE A 97 16.68 -1.52 7.90
N THR A 98 17.45 -1.45 6.81
CA THR A 98 17.27 -0.45 5.76
C THR A 98 15.91 -0.59 5.09
N GLN A 99 15.51 -1.81 4.74
CA GLN A 99 14.19 -2.10 4.16
C GLN A 99 13.06 -1.78 5.15
N ALA A 100 13.22 -2.13 6.43
CA ALA A 100 12.24 -1.82 7.47
C ALA A 100 12.04 -0.31 7.60
N LYS A 101 13.12 0.48 7.67
CA LYS A 101 13.07 1.95 7.70
C LYS A 101 12.38 2.52 6.47
N ALA A 102 12.76 2.06 5.27
CA ALA A 102 12.18 2.54 4.02
C ALA A 102 10.68 2.23 3.92
N THR A 103 10.26 1.05 4.37
CA THR A 103 8.85 0.65 4.39
C THR A 103 8.07 1.52 5.38
N ASN A 104 8.57 1.65 6.60
CA ASN A 104 7.96 2.46 7.64
C ASN A 104 7.81 3.93 7.22
N GLN A 105 8.82 4.50 6.55
CA GLN A 105 8.73 5.86 5.98
C GLN A 105 7.61 6.02 4.95
N LYS A 106 7.44 5.04 4.05
CA LYS A 106 6.35 5.05 3.06
C LYS A 106 4.99 4.98 3.76
N THR A 107 4.86 4.13 4.78
CA THR A 107 3.62 4.01 5.54
C THR A 107 3.32 5.27 6.35
N PHE A 108 4.33 5.91 6.95
CA PHE A 108 4.19 7.21 7.60
C PHE A 108 3.68 8.29 6.63
N ALA A 109 4.26 8.38 5.43
CA ALA A 109 3.79 9.33 4.42
C ALA A 109 2.33 9.07 4.01
N LEU A 110 1.92 7.80 3.91
CA LEU A 110 0.52 7.45 3.62
C LEU A 110 -0.41 7.80 4.78
N ARG A 111 -0.03 7.44 6.02
CA ARG A 111 -0.74 7.86 7.24
C ARG A 111 -0.95 9.37 7.26
N ASP A 112 0.10 10.15 6.99
CA ASP A 112 0.04 11.61 7.07
C ASP A 112 -0.94 12.18 6.04
N LYS A 113 -0.95 11.64 4.81
CA LYS A 113 -1.93 12.03 3.78
C LYS A 113 -3.36 11.68 4.21
N VAL A 114 -3.60 10.47 4.72
CA VAL A 114 -4.93 10.03 5.16
C VAL A 114 -5.41 10.85 6.35
N CYS A 115 -4.53 11.11 7.32
CA CYS A 115 -4.84 11.93 8.48
C CYS A 115 -5.03 13.41 8.13
N ALA A 116 -4.31 13.95 7.16
CA ALA A 116 -4.54 15.29 6.65
C ALA A 116 -5.92 15.41 5.97
N ALA A 117 -6.31 14.41 5.16
CA ALA A 117 -7.65 14.34 4.59
C ALA A 117 -8.74 14.22 5.68
N ALA A 118 -8.49 13.46 6.75
CA ALA A 118 -9.38 13.37 7.89
C ALA A 118 -9.57 14.73 8.58
N ALA A 119 -8.48 15.48 8.79
CA ALA A 119 -8.54 16.82 9.37
C ALA A 119 -9.28 17.82 8.47
N ALA A 120 -9.07 17.75 7.15
CA ALA A 120 -9.77 18.59 6.18
C ALA A 120 -11.29 18.29 6.13
N GLY A 121 -11.68 17.02 6.28
CA GLY A 121 -13.09 16.62 6.37
C GLY A 121 -13.72 16.88 7.74
N ALA A 122 -12.94 16.93 8.83
CA ALA A 122 -13.43 17.31 10.16
C ALA A 122 -13.71 18.82 10.27
N ALA A 123 -13.04 19.64 9.45
CA ALA A 123 -13.35 21.07 9.30
C ALA A 123 -14.61 21.35 8.45
N GLY A 124 -15.23 20.30 7.88
CA GLY A 124 -16.40 20.40 7.01
C GLY A 124 -17.43 19.33 7.35
N GLY A 125 -18.21 19.56 8.41
CA GLY A 125 -19.48 18.88 8.58
C GLY A 125 -20.34 19.10 7.33
N GLY A 126 -20.57 18.02 6.58
CA GLY A 126 -21.30 18.03 5.32
C GLY A 126 -20.38 18.11 4.11
N ALA A 127 -20.57 17.17 3.18
CA ALA A 127 -20.04 17.25 1.84
C ALA A 127 -20.46 18.57 1.19
N ARG A 128 -19.61 19.59 1.31
CA ARG A 128 -19.69 20.75 0.43
C ARG A 128 -19.06 20.28 -0.88
N PRO A 129 -19.83 20.21 -2.00
CA PRO A 129 -19.23 19.95 -3.29
C PRO A 129 -18.10 20.97 -3.50
N PRO A 130 -16.95 20.57 -4.07
CA PRO A 130 -15.87 21.50 -4.33
C PRO A 130 -16.43 22.72 -5.06
N PRO A 131 -15.97 23.95 -4.74
CA PRO A 131 -16.35 25.13 -5.52
C PRO A 131 -16.11 24.78 -6.99
N GLN A 132 -17.14 24.93 -7.82
CA GLN A 132 -17.23 24.38 -9.18
C GLN A 132 -16.12 24.87 -10.14
N GLY A 133 -15.20 25.72 -9.68
CA GLY A 133 -14.00 26.14 -10.40
C GLY A 133 -12.73 25.31 -10.14
N SER A 134 -12.61 24.57 -9.03
CA SER A 134 -11.32 23.94 -8.69
C SER A 134 -11.01 22.68 -9.49
N VAL A 135 -12.03 22.04 -10.07
CA VAL A 135 -11.86 20.91 -10.99
C VAL A 135 -11.42 21.38 -12.38
N SER A 136 -11.91 22.54 -12.82
CA SER A 136 -11.54 23.15 -14.11
C SER A 136 -10.12 23.71 -14.11
N SER A 137 -9.66 24.25 -12.97
CA SER A 137 -8.28 24.73 -12.81
C SER A 137 -7.25 23.60 -12.74
N ALA A 138 -7.61 22.44 -12.16
CA ALA A 138 -6.73 21.27 -12.10
C ALA A 138 -6.65 20.49 -13.43
N LEU A 139 -7.67 20.65 -14.29
CA LEU A 139 -7.73 20.03 -15.63
C LEU A 139 -7.19 20.92 -16.75
N GLY A 140 -6.68 22.13 -16.43
CA GLY A 140 -6.06 23.01 -17.42
C GLY A 140 -7.00 23.49 -18.53
N VAL A 141 -8.31 23.48 -18.29
CA VAL A 141 -9.29 23.96 -19.28
C VAL A 141 -9.41 25.48 -19.14
N THR A 142 -8.62 26.19 -19.94
CA THR A 142 -8.76 27.63 -20.16
C THR A 142 -9.95 27.90 -21.08
N THR A 143 -11.18 27.60 -20.63
CA THR A 143 -12.38 28.16 -21.27
C THR A 143 -12.84 29.32 -20.40
N GLY A 144 -12.72 30.53 -20.94
CA GLY A 144 -13.03 31.79 -20.27
C GLY A 144 -14.52 31.94 -19.95
N TYR A 145 -15.01 31.18 -18.99
CA TYR A 145 -16.36 31.29 -18.47
C TYR A 145 -16.31 31.81 -17.03
N ALA A 146 -16.57 33.12 -16.88
CA ALA A 146 -16.91 33.71 -15.60
C ALA A 146 -18.43 33.60 -15.40
N PRO A 147 -18.94 32.96 -14.32
CA PRO A 147 -20.37 32.91 -14.08
C PRO A 147 -20.86 34.31 -13.70
N GLY A 148 -21.56 34.96 -14.62
CA GLY A 148 -22.15 36.29 -14.43
C GLY A 148 -22.05 37.23 -15.63
N GLN A 149 -21.27 36.91 -16.68
CA GLN A 149 -21.28 37.67 -17.93
C GLN A 149 -22.03 36.90 -19.01
N SER A 150 -23.22 37.39 -19.35
CA SER A 150 -23.91 37.13 -20.60
C SER A 150 -23.09 37.70 -21.77
N SER A 151 -22.07 36.97 -22.21
CA SER A 151 -21.44 37.22 -23.50
C SER A 151 -22.38 36.74 -24.61
N SER A 152 -23.18 37.70 -25.09
CA SER A 152 -23.82 37.70 -26.41
C SER A 152 -22.81 37.25 -27.47
N GLY A 153 -23.10 36.17 -28.19
CA GLY A 153 -22.35 35.76 -29.38
C GLY A 153 -21.94 34.29 -29.38
N GLY A 154 -22.75 33.46 -30.05
CA GLY A 154 -22.41 32.17 -30.67
C GLY A 154 -21.36 31.30 -29.98
N GLY A 155 -21.79 30.52 -28.98
CA GLY A 155 -20.96 29.45 -28.43
C GLY A 155 -20.96 28.20 -29.30
N ILE A 156 -19.82 27.51 -29.36
CA ILE A 156 -19.51 26.19 -29.95
C ILE A 156 -20.56 25.06 -29.80
N PHE A 157 -21.57 25.21 -28.94
CA PHE A 157 -22.69 24.27 -28.85
C PHE A 157 -23.79 24.53 -29.91
N ASP A 158 -23.85 25.74 -30.48
CA ASP A 158 -24.79 26.13 -31.53
C ASP A 158 -24.41 25.54 -32.91
N THR A 159 -23.14 25.13 -33.09
CA THR A 159 -22.66 24.41 -34.28
C THR A 159 -22.91 22.90 -34.24
N LEU A 160 -23.36 22.34 -33.11
CA LEU A 160 -23.55 20.89 -32.96
C LEU A 160 -25.01 20.46 -32.81
N THR A 161 -25.93 21.40 -32.57
CA THR A 161 -27.38 21.17 -32.65
C THR A 161 -27.92 22.03 -33.79
N GLY A 162 -27.61 21.63 -35.02
CA GLY A 162 -27.93 22.40 -36.22
C GLY A 162 -29.41 22.81 -36.28
N ASN A 163 -29.66 24.11 -36.22
CA ASN A 163 -30.84 24.68 -36.87
C ASN A 163 -30.51 24.88 -38.35
N ALA A 164 -30.54 23.79 -39.12
CA ALA A 164 -30.27 23.78 -40.55
C ALA A 164 -31.42 24.35 -41.42
N LEU A 165 -32.37 25.08 -40.85
CA LEU A 165 -33.45 25.73 -41.58
C LEU A 165 -33.73 27.13 -41.02
N ARG A 166 -33.11 28.14 -41.64
CA ARG A 166 -33.61 29.53 -41.69
C ARG A 166 -32.88 30.30 -42.79
N ASN A 167 -33.18 29.95 -44.04
CA ASN A 167 -33.76 30.82 -45.09
C ASN A 167 -33.68 30.09 -46.44
#